data_AF-A0A1S2NXQ0-F1
#
_entry.id   AF-A0A1S2NXQ0-F1
#
_cell.length_a   1.000
_cell.length_b   1.000
_cell.length_c   1.000
_cell.angle_alpha   90.00
_cell.angle_beta   90.00
_cell.angle_gamma   90.00
#
_symmetry.space_group_name_H-M   'P 1'
#
loop_
_entity.id
_entity.type
_entity.pdbx_description
1 polymer ?
#
loop_
_entity_poly.entity_id
_entity_poly.type
_entity_poly.pdbx_seq_one_letter_code
_entity_poly.pdbx_strand_id
1 'polypeptide(L)'
;MANFSKSNVPQFSMDVYQNEYLPEGGREVNAIVTVTATGGGTTGGATAPAYPQGRGPSAAVALMVDCSGSMDYPPTKMRGARDATAAAIDTLRDGTHFAVIGGTHVAQEVYPGDGRLAVADRATREQAKQALRKLSAGGGTAIGSWLRLADRLLNSADVTIRHGILLTDGRNEHESPQDLRATLEACAGRFTCDARGVGTDWEVKEVTGIASALLGGADIVADPAHLAADFTRMMEAAMGKEVADVCLRVWTPVGTTIRFVKQVAPAVEDLTARRAEAGPRAGDYPTGSWGDESRDYHLCVEVPAAGLGQEMLAARVSLVVPQGDSSVQNLGAQGLVRAVWTDDMTASTSINPQVAHYTGQAELAHVIQKGLDLRKAGDFDGATAKLGRAVQLASVSGNADTAKLLAKVVDVVDAATGTVRLKTRVAEADEMTLETRSTKTVRVKK
;
A
#
# COMPACT_ATOMS: atom_id res chain seq x y z
N MET A 1 44.59 -5.63 3.13
CA MET A 1 43.30 -5.17 2.57
C MET A 1 42.30 -5.12 3.70
N ALA A 2 41.78 -3.94 4.02
CA ALA A 2 40.75 -3.81 5.04
C ALA A 2 39.45 -4.45 4.51
N ASN A 3 39.02 -5.54 5.12
CA ASN A 3 37.68 -6.11 4.92
C ASN A 3 36.69 -5.17 5.63
N PHE A 4 36.17 -4.18 4.90
CA PHE A 4 35.02 -3.42 5.36
C PHE A 4 33.79 -4.33 5.29
N SER A 5 33.49 -5.01 6.39
CA SER A 5 32.23 -5.72 6.58
C SER A 5 31.08 -4.72 6.39
N LYS A 6 30.24 -4.95 5.38
CA LYS A 6 28.99 -4.22 5.17
C LYS A 6 28.12 -4.34 6.42
N SER A 7 27.58 -3.22 6.90
CA SER A 7 26.63 -3.22 8.03
C SER A 7 25.29 -3.72 7.52
N ASN A 8 24.70 -4.77 8.09
CA ASN A 8 23.42 -5.36 7.65
C ASN A 8 22.18 -4.61 8.16
N VAL A 9 22.31 -3.30 8.42
CA VAL A 9 21.25 -2.51 9.03
C VAL A 9 20.67 -1.56 7.98
N PRO A 10 19.34 -1.56 7.75
CA PRO A 10 18.72 -0.61 6.84
C PRO A 10 18.91 0.81 7.38
N GLN A 11 19.48 1.67 6.54
CA GLN A 11 19.65 3.09 6.83
C GLN A 11 18.48 3.85 6.24
N PHE A 12 17.85 4.69 7.05
CA PHE A 12 16.79 5.58 6.60
C PHE A 12 17.35 6.97 6.32
N SER A 13 16.95 7.54 5.19
CA SER A 13 17.09 8.96 4.88
C SER A 13 15.73 9.59 4.63
N MET A 14 15.65 10.90 4.85
CA MET A 14 14.43 11.68 4.65
C MET A 14 14.78 12.99 3.97
N ASP A 15 14.14 13.24 2.82
CA ASP A 15 14.22 14.50 2.07
C ASP A 15 12.86 15.21 2.17
N VAL A 16 12.87 16.54 2.31
CA VAL A 16 11.65 17.37 2.31
C VAL A 16 11.66 18.32 1.11
N TYR A 17 10.64 18.23 0.28
CA TYR A 17 10.42 19.12 -0.86
C TYR A 17 9.19 19.98 -0.61
N GLN A 18 9.37 21.29 -0.63
CA GLN A 18 8.29 22.26 -0.42
C GLN A 18 8.63 23.59 -1.10
N ASN A 19 7.62 24.44 -1.28
CA ASN A 19 7.85 25.88 -1.29
C ASN A 19 7.63 26.37 0.14
N GLU A 20 8.67 26.88 0.78
CA GLU A 20 8.60 27.37 2.15
C GLU A 20 8.01 28.78 2.27
N TYR A 21 7.89 29.50 1.15
CA TYR A 21 7.40 30.88 1.14
C TYR A 21 5.88 30.94 1.01
N LEU A 22 5.26 31.65 1.94
CA LEU A 22 3.83 31.94 1.96
C LEU A 22 3.59 33.43 1.67
N PRO A 23 2.52 33.79 0.94
CA PRO A 23 2.12 35.19 0.80
C PRO A 23 1.61 35.73 2.15
N GLU A 24 1.44 37.05 2.26
CA GLU A 24 0.80 37.67 3.42
C GLU A 24 -0.56 37.02 3.72
N GLY A 25 -0.77 36.63 4.98
CA GLY A 25 -2.00 35.92 5.40
C GLY A 25 -2.11 34.47 4.91
N GLY A 26 -1.14 33.95 4.15
CA GLY A 26 -1.06 32.55 3.76
C GLY A 26 -0.93 31.63 4.98
N ARG A 27 -1.61 30.48 4.95
CA ARG A 27 -1.68 29.57 6.11
C ARG A 27 -1.49 28.10 5.77
N GLU A 28 -1.54 27.72 4.51
CA GLU A 28 -1.43 26.33 4.09
C GLU A 28 0.00 26.03 3.63
N VAL A 29 0.64 25.03 4.23
CA VAL A 29 1.98 24.55 3.87
C VAL A 29 1.87 23.14 3.34
N ASN A 30 2.39 22.92 2.15
CA ASN A 30 2.43 21.62 1.48
C ASN A 30 3.88 21.15 1.35
N ALA A 31 4.16 19.91 1.79
CA ALA A 31 5.46 19.30 1.69
C ALA A 31 5.37 17.84 1.21
N ILE A 32 6.31 17.44 0.34
CA ILE A 32 6.55 16.05 -0.01
C ILE A 32 7.74 15.57 0.82
N VAL A 33 7.50 14.58 1.67
CA VAL A 33 8.50 13.90 2.47
C VAL A 33 8.86 12.60 1.78
N THR A 34 10.04 12.53 1.18
CA THR A 34 10.58 11.29 0.61
C THR A 34 11.35 10.55 1.69
N VAL A 35 10.92 9.32 1.97
CA VAL A 35 11.64 8.41 2.85
C VAL A 35 12.28 7.34 2.00
N THR A 36 13.56 7.08 2.22
CA THR A 36 14.30 6.01 1.55
C THR A 36 14.95 5.13 2.62
N ALA A 37 14.74 3.82 2.50
CA ALA A 37 15.42 2.81 3.29
C ALA A 37 16.37 2.05 2.36
N THR A 38 17.66 1.98 2.70
CA THR A 38 18.67 1.23 1.92
C THR A 38 19.40 0.23 2.79
N GLY A 39 19.65 -0.96 2.23
CA GLY A 39 20.42 -2.01 2.89
C GLY A 39 21.94 -1.82 2.77
N GLY A 40 22.59 -1.36 3.84
CA GLY A 40 23.95 -1.77 4.23
C GLY A 40 25.16 -1.41 3.35
N GLY A 41 25.11 -0.32 2.59
CA GLY A 41 26.22 0.15 1.74
C GLY A 41 26.63 1.59 2.02
N THR A 42 27.59 1.77 2.93
CA THR A 42 28.45 2.96 3.14
C THR A 42 27.82 4.35 2.90
N THR A 43 27.23 4.96 3.94
CA THR A 43 27.53 6.33 4.44
C THR A 43 26.64 6.67 5.66
N GLY A 44 27.25 6.82 6.84
CA GLY A 44 26.86 7.77 7.90
C GLY A 44 25.43 7.89 8.47
N GLY A 45 24.49 6.96 8.24
CA GLY A 45 23.10 7.03 8.76
C GLY A 45 22.78 6.11 9.95
N ALA A 46 21.76 6.48 10.73
CA ALA A 46 21.31 5.85 11.98
C ALA A 46 20.79 4.41 11.81
N THR A 47 20.87 3.62 12.89
CA THR A 47 20.82 2.15 12.87
C THR A 47 19.52 1.56 13.44
N ALA A 48 18.88 0.68 12.67
CA ALA A 48 17.89 -0.30 13.12
C ALA A 48 18.55 -1.53 13.82
N PRO A 49 17.78 -2.47 14.41
CA PRO A 49 18.35 -3.66 15.06
C PRO A 49 19.14 -4.53 14.08
N ALA A 50 20.35 -4.95 14.46
CA ALA A 50 21.18 -5.82 13.64
C ALA A 50 20.79 -7.30 13.81
N TYR A 51 20.52 -7.99 12.69
CA TYR A 51 20.31 -9.45 12.69
C TYR A 51 21.64 -10.19 12.44
N PRO A 52 21.82 -11.43 12.96
CA PRO A 52 22.98 -12.27 12.66
C PRO A 52 23.17 -12.44 11.15
N GLN A 53 24.42 -12.50 10.68
CA GLN A 53 24.73 -12.63 9.25
C GLN A 53 23.95 -13.77 8.58
N GLY A 54 23.19 -13.45 7.54
CA GLY A 54 22.41 -14.42 6.75
C GLY A 54 21.01 -14.74 7.28
N ARG A 55 20.58 -14.17 8.43
CA ARG A 55 19.18 -14.24 8.90
C ARG A 55 18.51 -12.88 8.76
N GLY A 56 17.46 -12.80 7.94
CA GLY A 56 16.53 -11.67 7.96
C GLY A 56 15.66 -11.65 9.23
N PRO A 57 14.77 -10.65 9.40
CA PRO A 57 13.82 -10.64 10.51
C PRO A 57 12.97 -11.91 10.55
N SER A 58 12.61 -12.34 11.76
CA SER A 58 11.61 -13.38 11.93
C SER A 58 10.28 -12.93 11.32
N ALA A 59 9.62 -13.81 10.57
CA ALA A 59 8.39 -13.50 9.86
C ALA A 59 7.36 -14.61 10.02
N ALA A 60 6.08 -14.25 10.00
CA ALA A 60 4.95 -15.14 9.87
C ALA A 60 4.07 -14.72 8.68
N VAL A 61 3.64 -15.71 7.88
CA VAL A 61 2.87 -15.51 6.66
C VAL A 61 1.59 -16.35 6.67
N ALA A 62 0.45 -15.72 6.36
CA ALA A 62 -0.82 -16.42 6.13
C ALA A 62 -1.21 -16.34 4.65
N LEU A 63 -1.31 -17.48 3.98
CA LEU A 63 -1.79 -17.58 2.60
C LEU A 63 -3.28 -17.92 2.63
N MET A 64 -4.14 -16.95 2.33
CA MET A 64 -5.59 -17.08 2.31
C MET A 64 -6.07 -17.29 0.87
N VAL A 65 -6.58 -18.48 0.59
CA VAL A 65 -6.96 -18.92 -0.76
C VAL A 65 -8.47 -19.13 -0.82
N ASP A 66 -9.15 -18.37 -1.67
CA ASP A 66 -10.55 -18.59 -1.97
C ASP A 66 -10.80 -20.01 -2.50
N CYS A 67 -11.75 -20.67 -1.86
CA CYS A 67 -12.23 -22.01 -2.14
C CYS A 67 -13.74 -22.03 -2.34
N SER A 68 -14.36 -20.88 -2.65
CA SER A 68 -15.77 -20.77 -2.98
C SER A 68 -16.13 -21.53 -4.25
N GLY A 69 -17.42 -21.75 -4.48
CA GLY A 69 -17.90 -22.53 -5.63
C GLY A 69 -17.50 -21.97 -7.00
N SER A 70 -17.30 -20.65 -7.13
CA SER A 70 -16.87 -19.99 -8.38
C SER A 70 -15.47 -20.40 -8.82
N MET A 71 -14.61 -20.80 -7.88
CA MET A 71 -13.24 -21.22 -8.18
C MET A 71 -13.14 -22.48 -9.04
N ASP A 72 -14.21 -23.27 -9.19
CA ASP A 72 -14.27 -24.41 -10.11
C ASP A 72 -14.74 -24.03 -11.53
N TYR A 73 -15.07 -22.75 -11.76
CA TYR A 73 -15.62 -22.26 -13.02
C TYR A 73 -14.87 -21.01 -13.52
N PRO A 74 -13.93 -21.16 -14.47
CA PRO A 74 -13.38 -22.42 -14.99
C PRO A 74 -12.45 -23.12 -13.98
N PRO A 75 -12.24 -24.46 -14.08
CA PRO A 75 -11.36 -25.21 -13.16
C PRO A 75 -9.90 -24.74 -13.15
N THR A 76 -9.50 -23.98 -14.16
CA THR A 76 -8.18 -23.35 -14.24
C THR A 76 -7.95 -22.30 -13.14
N LYS A 77 -9.01 -21.69 -12.56
CA LYS A 77 -8.89 -20.77 -11.42
C LYS A 77 -8.35 -21.48 -10.18
N MET A 78 -9.00 -22.55 -9.73
CA MET A 78 -8.53 -23.35 -8.58
C MET A 78 -7.14 -23.95 -8.83
N ARG A 79 -6.86 -24.45 -10.05
CA ARG A 79 -5.52 -24.92 -10.39
C ARG A 79 -4.47 -23.80 -10.28
N GLY A 80 -4.75 -22.64 -10.87
CA GLY A 80 -3.86 -21.48 -10.81
C GLY A 80 -3.63 -20.99 -9.37
N ALA A 81 -4.66 -21.00 -8.54
CA ALA A 81 -4.57 -20.66 -7.12
C ALA A 81 -3.64 -21.60 -6.34
N ARG A 82 -3.75 -22.93 -6.57
CA ARG A 82 -2.85 -23.93 -5.97
C ARG A 82 -1.41 -23.74 -6.46
N ASP A 83 -1.22 -23.58 -7.77
CA ASP A 83 0.11 -23.41 -8.38
C ASP A 83 0.78 -22.12 -7.86
N ALA A 84 0.01 -21.03 -7.71
CA ALA A 84 0.50 -19.77 -7.19
C ALA A 84 0.81 -19.80 -5.69
N THR A 85 -0.04 -20.48 -4.90
CA THR A 85 0.22 -20.69 -3.47
C THR A 85 1.47 -21.54 -3.26
N ALA A 86 1.68 -22.57 -4.10
CA ALA A 86 2.90 -23.36 -4.09
C ALA A 86 4.14 -22.51 -4.42
N ALA A 87 4.05 -21.66 -5.45
CA ALA A 87 5.12 -20.75 -5.83
C ALA A 87 5.47 -19.76 -4.70
N ALA A 88 4.48 -19.22 -4.00
CA ALA A 88 4.70 -18.38 -2.82
C ALA A 88 5.37 -19.13 -1.67
N ILE A 89 4.96 -20.39 -1.40
CA ILE A 89 5.57 -21.24 -0.37
C ILE A 89 7.06 -21.50 -0.68
N ASP A 90 7.40 -21.74 -1.95
CA ASP A 90 8.78 -21.97 -2.37
C ASP A 90 9.67 -20.72 -2.22
N THR A 91 9.09 -19.52 -2.19
CA THR A 91 9.79 -18.23 -1.97
C THR A 91 10.04 -17.92 -0.48
N LEU A 92 9.37 -18.60 0.45
CA LEU A 92 9.57 -18.36 1.89
C LEU A 92 11.03 -18.55 2.28
N ARG A 93 11.58 -17.66 3.12
CA ARG A 93 12.92 -17.86 3.70
C ARG A 93 12.88 -19.03 4.69
N ASP A 94 13.95 -19.82 4.76
CA ASP A 94 14.07 -20.85 5.80
C ASP A 94 13.86 -20.25 7.20
N GLY A 95 13.06 -20.91 8.02
CA GLY A 95 12.69 -20.43 9.35
C GLY A 95 11.48 -19.49 9.41
N THR A 96 10.90 -19.09 8.27
CA THR A 96 9.66 -18.29 8.22
C THR A 96 8.48 -19.12 8.72
N HIS A 97 7.68 -18.58 9.63
CA HIS A 97 6.45 -19.22 10.07
C HIS A 97 5.39 -19.05 8.97
N PHE A 98 4.58 -20.06 8.70
CA PHE A 98 3.51 -19.93 7.72
C PHE A 98 2.33 -20.86 7.96
N ALA A 99 1.17 -20.46 7.43
CA ALA A 99 -0.02 -21.27 7.32
C ALA A 99 -0.73 -21.03 5.97
N VAL A 100 -1.49 -22.04 5.56
CA VAL A 100 -2.42 -21.96 4.43
C VAL A 100 -3.84 -22.06 4.96
N ILE A 101 -4.67 -21.10 4.57
CA ILE A 101 -6.08 -20.99 4.95
C ILE A 101 -6.92 -21.16 3.68
N GLY A 102 -7.85 -22.11 3.71
CA GLY A 102 -8.90 -22.24 2.72
C GLY A 102 -10.09 -21.38 3.12
N GLY A 103 -10.50 -20.48 2.23
CA GLY A 103 -11.54 -19.50 2.48
C GLY A 103 -12.85 -19.83 1.77
N THR A 104 -13.96 -19.81 2.50
CA THR A 104 -15.33 -19.86 1.96
C THR A 104 -16.22 -18.87 2.75
N HIS A 105 -17.52 -19.15 2.96
CA HIS A 105 -18.31 -18.51 4.01
C HIS A 105 -17.77 -18.79 5.44
N VAL A 106 -16.87 -19.76 5.57
CA VAL A 106 -16.06 -20.04 6.76
C VAL A 106 -14.57 -20.12 6.38
N ALA A 107 -13.68 -20.00 7.38
CA ALA A 107 -12.24 -20.18 7.19
C ALA A 107 -11.78 -21.52 7.77
N GLN A 108 -10.95 -22.27 7.03
CA GLN A 108 -10.37 -23.52 7.47
C GLN A 108 -8.84 -23.51 7.38
N GLU A 109 -8.18 -24.02 8.41
CA GLU A 109 -6.74 -24.28 8.36
C GLU A 109 -6.46 -25.51 7.47
N VAL A 110 -5.74 -25.29 6.37
CA VAL A 110 -5.40 -26.33 5.40
C VAL A 110 -4.03 -26.93 5.72
N TYR A 111 -3.11 -26.08 6.18
CA TYR A 111 -1.79 -26.47 6.65
C TYR A 111 -1.25 -25.42 7.63
N PRO A 112 -0.57 -25.79 8.73
CA PRO A 112 -0.41 -27.16 9.24
C PRO A 112 -1.64 -27.70 9.98
N GLY A 113 -2.58 -26.82 10.37
CA GLY A 113 -3.74 -27.17 11.21
C GLY A 113 -3.48 -27.01 12.71
N ASP A 114 -4.53 -27.24 13.49
CA ASP A 114 -4.54 -27.21 14.97
C ASP A 114 -4.15 -25.87 15.60
N GLY A 115 -4.41 -24.74 14.93
CA GLY A 115 -4.09 -23.41 15.44
C GLY A 115 -2.60 -23.10 15.45
N ARG A 116 -1.80 -23.78 14.62
CA ARG A 116 -0.34 -23.67 14.59
C ARG A 116 0.16 -23.05 13.29
N LEU A 117 1.39 -22.54 13.34
CA LEU A 117 2.18 -22.16 12.17
C LEU A 117 3.28 -23.19 11.95
N ALA A 118 3.49 -23.58 10.69
CA ALA A 118 4.62 -24.41 10.31
C ALA A 118 5.86 -23.53 10.15
N VAL A 119 7.05 -24.09 10.35
CA VAL A 119 8.31 -23.39 10.08
C VAL A 119 8.81 -23.83 8.71
N ALA A 120 9.06 -22.88 7.82
CA ALA A 120 9.50 -23.13 6.45
C ALA A 120 10.87 -23.82 6.43
N ASP A 121 10.87 -25.06 5.95
CA ASP A 121 12.04 -25.85 5.60
C ASP A 121 11.70 -26.70 4.36
N ARG A 122 12.63 -27.53 3.89
CA ARG A 122 12.36 -28.38 2.71
C ARG A 122 11.19 -29.34 2.92
N ALA A 123 11.02 -29.90 4.11
CA ALA A 123 9.98 -30.89 4.39
C ALA A 123 8.60 -30.24 4.55
N THR A 124 8.49 -29.14 5.29
CA THR A 124 7.22 -28.44 5.51
C THR A 124 6.70 -27.78 4.25
N ARG A 125 7.57 -27.27 3.37
CA ARG A 125 7.18 -26.79 2.03
C ARG A 125 6.54 -27.90 1.19
N GLU A 126 7.17 -29.07 1.13
CA GLU A 126 6.60 -30.21 0.39
C GLU A 126 5.28 -30.71 0.99
N GLN A 127 5.18 -30.76 2.32
CA GLN A 127 3.93 -31.13 3.00
C GLN A 127 2.81 -30.11 2.71
N ALA A 128 3.11 -28.81 2.75
CA ALA A 128 2.16 -27.77 2.43
C ALA A 128 1.68 -27.91 0.97
N LYS A 129 2.60 -28.10 0.01
CA LYS A 129 2.26 -28.34 -1.41
C LYS A 129 1.40 -29.58 -1.62
N GLN A 130 1.61 -30.64 -0.83
CA GLN A 130 0.72 -31.80 -0.83
C GLN A 130 -0.67 -31.47 -0.26
N ALA A 131 -0.74 -30.66 0.80
CA ALA A 131 -2.00 -30.20 1.39
C ALA A 131 -2.82 -29.33 0.42
N LEU A 132 -2.16 -28.51 -0.43
CA LEU A 132 -2.85 -27.71 -1.45
C LEU A 132 -3.69 -28.56 -2.42
N ARG A 133 -3.32 -29.82 -2.66
CA ARG A 133 -4.09 -30.74 -3.51
C ARG A 133 -5.47 -31.08 -2.93
N LYS A 134 -5.65 -30.87 -1.62
CA LYS A 134 -6.91 -31.11 -0.89
C LYS A 134 -7.85 -29.89 -0.91
N LEU A 135 -7.38 -28.71 -1.32
CA LEU A 135 -8.25 -27.54 -1.50
C LEU A 135 -9.32 -27.89 -2.53
N SER A 136 -10.60 -27.73 -2.22
CA SER A 136 -11.68 -27.96 -3.17
C SER A 136 -12.62 -26.77 -3.17
N ALA A 137 -13.14 -26.43 -4.35
CA ALA A 137 -14.14 -25.39 -4.50
C ALA A 137 -15.48 -25.84 -3.90
N GLY A 138 -16.12 -24.99 -3.10
CA GLY A 138 -17.43 -25.23 -2.51
C GLY A 138 -17.81 -24.19 -1.45
N GLY A 139 -19.10 -23.84 -1.38
CA GLY A 139 -19.62 -22.85 -0.44
C GLY A 139 -19.50 -21.41 -0.93
N GLY A 140 -19.81 -20.47 -0.03
CA GLY A 140 -19.82 -19.02 -0.30
C GLY A 140 -18.48 -18.32 -0.04
N THR A 141 -18.52 -16.99 0.12
CA THR A 141 -17.36 -16.12 0.33
C THR A 141 -17.63 -15.13 1.47
N ALA A 142 -16.91 -15.27 2.59
CA ALA A 142 -16.91 -14.36 3.73
C ALA A 142 -15.47 -14.05 4.17
N ILE A 143 -14.85 -13.06 3.52
CA ILE A 143 -13.43 -12.71 3.63
C ILE A 143 -13.02 -12.37 5.07
N GLY A 144 -13.89 -11.69 5.82
CA GLY A 144 -13.67 -11.36 7.22
C GLY A 144 -13.43 -12.59 8.09
N SER A 145 -14.03 -13.74 7.76
CA SER A 145 -13.73 -14.99 8.46
C SER A 145 -12.28 -15.45 8.25
N TRP A 146 -11.72 -15.22 7.05
CA TRP A 146 -10.35 -15.61 6.68
C TRP A 146 -9.36 -14.69 7.39
N LEU A 147 -9.62 -13.38 7.37
CA LEU A 147 -8.81 -12.37 8.04
C LEU A 147 -8.75 -12.60 9.56
N ARG A 148 -9.88 -12.95 10.19
CA ARG A 148 -9.92 -13.29 11.64
C ARG A 148 -9.08 -14.53 11.96
N LEU A 149 -9.09 -15.54 11.10
CA LEU A 149 -8.27 -16.75 11.28
C LEU A 149 -6.79 -16.44 11.07
N ALA A 150 -6.46 -15.68 10.01
CA ALA A 150 -5.10 -15.24 9.74
C ALA A 150 -4.54 -14.42 10.91
N ASP A 151 -5.30 -13.47 11.42
CA ASP A 151 -4.95 -12.70 12.61
C ASP A 151 -4.62 -13.61 13.80
N ARG A 152 -5.52 -14.54 14.15
CA ARG A 152 -5.29 -15.49 15.25
C ARG A 152 -3.99 -16.28 15.09
N LEU A 153 -3.75 -16.81 13.89
CA LEU A 153 -2.56 -17.63 13.61
C LEU A 153 -1.29 -16.78 13.65
N LEU A 154 -1.26 -15.63 12.96
CA LEU A 154 -0.10 -14.74 12.89
C LEU A 154 0.29 -14.17 14.27
N ASN A 155 -0.69 -13.92 15.14
CA ASN A 155 -0.45 -13.42 16.49
C ASN A 155 -0.06 -14.53 17.49
N SER A 156 -0.15 -15.81 17.11
CA SER A 156 0.35 -16.91 17.95
C SER A 156 1.88 -17.01 17.95
N ALA A 157 2.54 -16.42 16.93
CA ALA A 157 3.98 -16.40 16.81
C ALA A 157 4.59 -15.09 17.32
N ASP A 158 5.66 -15.22 18.10
CA ASP A 158 6.52 -14.11 18.48
C ASP A 158 7.50 -13.83 17.34
N VAL A 159 7.04 -13.04 16.37
CA VAL A 159 7.80 -12.64 15.18
C VAL A 159 7.72 -11.15 14.95
N THR A 160 8.70 -10.62 14.22
CA THR A 160 8.81 -9.20 13.89
C THR A 160 7.85 -8.81 12.77
N ILE A 161 7.78 -9.62 11.70
CA ILE A 161 6.97 -9.31 10.51
C ILE A 161 5.79 -10.26 10.43
N ARG A 162 4.58 -9.71 10.25
CA ARG A 162 3.35 -10.48 10.03
C ARG A 162 2.70 -10.02 8.73
N HIS A 163 2.48 -10.96 7.81
CA HIS A 163 1.96 -10.65 6.49
C HIS A 163 0.90 -11.66 6.03
N GLY A 164 -0.14 -11.17 5.37
CA GLY A 164 -1.18 -11.95 4.72
C GLY A 164 -1.12 -11.78 3.21
N ILE A 165 -1.38 -12.87 2.49
CA ILE A 165 -1.66 -12.84 1.05
C ILE A 165 -3.07 -13.36 0.86
N LEU A 166 -3.96 -12.54 0.31
CA LEU A 166 -5.34 -12.89 0.05
C LEU A 166 -5.58 -13.04 -1.46
N LEU A 167 -6.20 -14.14 -1.85
CA LEU A 167 -6.71 -14.37 -3.20
C LEU A 167 -8.22 -14.60 -3.15
N THR A 168 -8.97 -13.89 -4.01
CA THR A 168 -10.40 -14.08 -4.22
C THR A 168 -10.75 -14.07 -5.71
N ASP A 169 -11.74 -14.86 -6.13
CA ASP A 169 -12.34 -14.73 -7.46
C ASP A 169 -13.78 -14.22 -7.42
N GLY A 170 -14.38 -14.16 -6.23
CA GLY A 170 -15.75 -13.74 -6.02
C GLY A 170 -15.89 -12.50 -5.14
N ARG A 171 -17.13 -12.00 -5.08
CA ARG A 171 -17.59 -10.94 -4.18
C ARG A 171 -17.81 -11.48 -2.76
N ASN A 172 -17.72 -10.60 -1.78
CA ASN A 172 -17.90 -10.94 -0.37
C ASN A 172 -19.39 -11.04 0.04
N GLU A 173 -20.13 -11.96 -0.56
CA GLU A 173 -21.61 -12.00 -0.48
C GLU A 173 -22.17 -12.65 0.80
N HIS A 174 -21.33 -13.33 1.59
CA HIS A 174 -21.78 -14.15 2.74
C HIS A 174 -21.43 -13.53 4.10
N GLU A 175 -21.14 -12.23 4.13
CA GLU A 175 -21.10 -11.41 5.35
C GLU A 175 -21.55 -9.97 5.02
N SER A 176 -21.90 -9.18 6.04
CA SER A 176 -22.25 -7.78 5.80
C SER A 176 -21.01 -6.91 5.59
N PRO A 177 -21.10 -5.81 4.82
CA PRO A 177 -20.01 -4.83 4.72
C PRO A 177 -19.56 -4.27 6.08
N GLN A 178 -20.48 -4.18 7.04
CA GLN A 178 -20.20 -3.73 8.41
C GLN A 178 -19.34 -4.75 9.17
N ASP A 179 -19.60 -6.05 9.00
CA ASP A 179 -18.80 -7.12 9.63
C ASP A 179 -17.39 -7.19 9.06
N LEU A 180 -17.25 -7.03 7.74
CA LEU A 180 -15.93 -6.91 7.11
C LEU A 180 -15.19 -5.69 7.65
N ARG A 181 -15.85 -4.53 7.73
CA ARG A 181 -15.24 -3.31 8.27
C ARG A 181 -14.77 -3.49 9.71
N ALA A 182 -15.61 -4.04 10.58
CA ALA A 182 -15.23 -4.31 11.97
C ALA A 182 -14.03 -5.27 12.06
N THR A 183 -13.95 -6.24 11.15
CA THR A 183 -12.81 -7.16 11.05
C THR A 183 -11.54 -6.44 10.64
N LEU A 184 -11.61 -5.58 9.62
CA LEU A 184 -10.47 -4.79 9.15
C LEU A 184 -9.97 -3.83 10.24
N GLU A 185 -10.87 -3.18 10.98
CA GLU A 185 -10.53 -2.34 12.12
C GLU A 185 -9.82 -3.15 13.23
N ALA A 186 -10.26 -4.38 13.51
CA ALA A 186 -9.63 -5.26 14.49
C ALA A 186 -8.27 -5.84 14.04
N CYS A 187 -8.07 -6.01 12.74
CA CYS A 187 -6.82 -6.52 12.15
C CYS A 187 -5.79 -5.42 11.89
N ALA A 188 -6.22 -4.15 11.78
CA ALA A 188 -5.36 -3.02 11.49
C ALA A 188 -4.20 -2.92 12.50
N GLY A 189 -2.98 -2.81 11.97
CA GLY A 189 -1.75 -2.73 12.78
C GLY A 189 -1.28 -4.08 13.38
N ARG A 190 -2.02 -5.17 13.18
CA ARG A 190 -1.62 -6.51 13.68
C ARG A 190 -0.85 -7.32 12.64
N PHE A 191 -1.17 -7.12 11.37
CA PHE A 191 -0.43 -7.65 10.23
C PHE A 191 -0.71 -6.78 8.99
N THR A 192 0.14 -6.89 7.97
CA THR A 192 -0.14 -6.28 6.66
C THR A 192 -0.73 -7.29 5.69
N CYS A 193 -1.52 -6.87 4.70
CA CYS A 193 -2.12 -7.81 3.74
C CYS A 193 -2.10 -7.29 2.31
N ASP A 194 -1.46 -8.04 1.42
CA ASP A 194 -1.64 -7.91 -0.02
C ASP A 194 -2.85 -8.72 -0.48
N ALA A 195 -3.60 -8.20 -1.46
CA ALA A 195 -4.82 -8.84 -1.96
C ALA A 195 -4.82 -8.92 -3.49
N ARG A 196 -5.35 -10.02 -4.05
CA ARG A 196 -5.51 -10.23 -5.49
C ARG A 196 -6.90 -10.69 -5.82
N GLY A 197 -7.46 -10.07 -6.86
CA GLY A 197 -8.69 -10.51 -7.50
C GLY A 197 -8.38 -11.26 -8.79
N VAL A 198 -8.93 -12.46 -8.97
CA VAL A 198 -8.74 -13.29 -10.18
C VAL A 198 -9.96 -13.24 -11.08
N GLY A 199 -9.71 -13.07 -12.38
CA GLY A 199 -10.78 -12.88 -13.34
C GLY A 199 -11.53 -11.57 -13.09
N THR A 200 -12.85 -11.58 -13.27
CA THR A 200 -13.69 -10.37 -13.22
C THR A 200 -14.91 -10.49 -12.29
N ASP A 201 -15.10 -11.62 -11.62
CA ASP A 201 -16.33 -11.91 -10.84
C ASP A 201 -16.28 -11.38 -9.38
N TRP A 202 -15.37 -10.44 -9.08
CA TRP A 202 -15.13 -9.88 -7.75
C TRP A 202 -15.29 -8.35 -7.75
N GLU A 203 -15.40 -7.73 -6.57
CA GLU A 203 -15.61 -6.29 -6.44
C GLU A 203 -14.29 -5.55 -6.15
N VAL A 204 -13.96 -4.57 -7.01
CA VAL A 204 -12.71 -3.81 -6.90
C VAL A 204 -12.61 -3.08 -5.58
N LYS A 205 -13.71 -2.46 -5.13
CA LYS A 205 -13.74 -1.70 -3.87
C LYS A 205 -13.52 -2.57 -2.63
N GLU A 206 -13.91 -3.83 -2.66
CA GLU A 206 -13.69 -4.78 -1.56
C GLU A 206 -12.21 -5.13 -1.43
N VAL A 207 -11.58 -5.59 -2.52
CA VAL A 207 -10.17 -6.03 -2.53
C VAL A 207 -9.22 -4.85 -2.26
N THR A 208 -9.47 -3.70 -2.89
CA THR A 208 -8.68 -2.48 -2.64
C THR A 208 -8.89 -1.95 -1.22
N GLY A 209 -10.11 -2.07 -0.66
CA GLY A 209 -10.42 -1.71 0.72
C GLY A 209 -9.65 -2.55 1.74
N ILE A 210 -9.51 -3.86 1.51
CA ILE A 210 -8.72 -4.76 2.38
C ILE A 210 -7.24 -4.36 2.35
N ALA A 211 -6.67 -4.23 1.15
CA ALA A 211 -5.27 -3.85 0.98
C ALA A 211 -4.97 -2.49 1.60
N SER A 212 -5.85 -1.50 1.39
CA SER A 212 -5.76 -0.18 2.03
C SER A 212 -5.76 -0.33 3.54
N ALA A 213 -6.81 -0.93 4.13
CA ALA A 213 -6.95 -1.06 5.58
C ALA A 213 -5.74 -1.74 6.25
N LEU A 214 -5.16 -2.75 5.59
CA LEU A 214 -4.04 -3.53 6.09
C LEU A 214 -2.68 -3.15 5.47
N LEU A 215 -2.54 -1.91 4.96
CA LEU A 215 -1.25 -1.34 4.49
C LEU A 215 -0.50 -2.24 3.48
N GLY A 216 -1.23 -2.90 2.60
CA GLY A 216 -0.70 -3.66 1.47
C GLY A 216 -1.17 -3.12 0.13
N GLY A 217 -1.04 -3.92 -0.92
CA GLY A 217 -1.39 -3.62 -2.29
C GLY A 217 -2.45 -4.56 -2.85
N ALA A 218 -3.35 -3.98 -3.65
CA ALA A 218 -4.30 -4.71 -4.47
C ALA A 218 -3.87 -4.72 -5.94
N ASP A 219 -4.14 -5.82 -6.65
CA ASP A 219 -4.08 -5.87 -8.12
C ASP A 219 -5.04 -6.93 -8.67
N ILE A 220 -5.35 -6.80 -9.96
CA ILE A 220 -6.10 -7.78 -10.74
C ILE A 220 -5.15 -8.77 -11.41
N VAL A 221 -5.52 -10.05 -11.40
CA VAL A 221 -4.90 -11.09 -12.22
C VAL A 221 -5.97 -11.63 -13.17
N ALA A 222 -6.09 -10.99 -14.33
CA ALA A 222 -7.12 -11.31 -15.31
C ALA A 222 -6.95 -12.73 -15.90
N ASP A 223 -5.71 -13.16 -16.12
CA ASP A 223 -5.38 -14.52 -16.56
C ASP A 223 -4.76 -15.33 -15.40
N PRO A 224 -5.41 -16.43 -14.95
CA PRO A 224 -4.86 -17.32 -13.94
C PRO A 224 -3.45 -17.83 -14.22
N ALA A 225 -3.02 -17.90 -15.49
CA ALA A 225 -1.66 -18.29 -15.86
C ALA A 225 -0.57 -17.34 -15.32
N HIS A 226 -0.93 -16.11 -14.94
CA HIS A 226 -0.01 -15.13 -14.38
C HIS A 226 0.03 -15.12 -12.85
N LEU A 227 -0.84 -15.90 -12.17
CA LEU A 227 -0.94 -15.91 -10.71
C LEU A 227 0.37 -16.32 -10.03
N ALA A 228 1.03 -17.37 -10.52
CA ALA A 228 2.25 -17.87 -9.88
C ALA A 228 3.37 -16.84 -9.88
N ALA A 229 3.61 -16.19 -11.02
CA ALA A 229 4.62 -15.13 -11.11
C ALA A 229 4.27 -13.92 -10.23
N ASP A 230 2.98 -13.60 -10.08
CA ASP A 230 2.56 -12.51 -9.22
C ASP A 230 2.74 -12.82 -7.73
N PHE A 231 2.35 -14.02 -7.31
CA PHE A 231 2.52 -14.49 -5.94
C PHE A 231 3.98 -14.61 -5.53
N THR A 232 4.85 -15.06 -6.44
CA THR A 232 6.30 -15.06 -6.21
C THR A 232 6.81 -13.64 -5.99
N ARG A 233 6.50 -12.67 -6.86
CA ARG A 233 6.93 -11.26 -6.67
C ARG A 233 6.43 -10.67 -5.36
N MET A 234 5.18 -10.93 -5.00
CA MET A 234 4.57 -10.44 -3.77
C MET A 234 5.28 -11.04 -2.54
N MET A 235 5.54 -12.35 -2.56
CA MET A 235 6.27 -13.01 -1.48
C MET A 235 7.73 -12.54 -1.40
N GLU A 236 8.41 -12.33 -2.53
CA GLU A 236 9.75 -11.74 -2.58
C GLU A 236 9.76 -10.34 -1.94
N ALA A 237 8.78 -9.50 -2.23
CA ALA A 237 8.65 -8.18 -1.62
C ALA A 237 8.39 -8.25 -0.10
N ALA A 238 7.53 -9.18 0.35
CA ALA A 238 7.27 -9.41 1.77
C ALA A 238 8.51 -9.95 2.51
N MET A 239 9.25 -10.87 1.89
CA MET A 239 10.49 -11.44 2.41
C MET A 239 11.69 -10.49 2.28
N GLY A 240 11.59 -9.44 1.48
CA GLY A 240 12.58 -8.36 1.38
C GLY A 240 12.48 -7.33 2.50
N LYS A 241 11.46 -7.41 3.36
CA LYS A 241 11.27 -6.50 4.49
C LYS A 241 12.25 -6.84 5.63
N GLU A 242 12.78 -5.78 6.25
CA GLU A 242 13.83 -5.82 7.28
C GLU A 242 13.40 -5.17 8.61
N VAL A 243 12.58 -4.11 8.54
CA VAL A 243 12.06 -3.37 9.71
C VAL A 243 10.53 -3.41 9.70
N ALA A 244 9.93 -3.88 10.79
CA ALA A 244 8.48 -3.88 10.97
C ALA A 244 7.98 -2.59 11.62
N ASP A 245 6.67 -2.35 11.49
CA ASP A 245 5.90 -1.38 12.28
C ASP A 245 6.48 0.04 12.30
N VAL A 246 7.09 0.46 11.20
CA VAL A 246 7.61 1.83 11.06
C VAL A 246 6.44 2.80 11.01
N CYS A 247 6.53 3.86 11.81
CA CYS A 247 5.58 4.97 11.82
C CYS A 247 6.25 6.27 11.41
N LEU A 248 5.52 7.08 10.64
CA LEU A 248 5.86 8.47 10.38
C LEU A 248 5.32 9.30 11.55
N ARG A 249 6.22 9.78 12.42
CA ARG A 249 5.86 10.67 13.52
C ARG A 249 5.86 12.11 13.03
N VAL A 250 4.71 12.78 13.13
CA VAL A 250 4.57 14.20 12.79
C VAL A 250 4.32 14.99 14.07
N TRP A 251 5.24 15.91 14.36
CA TRP A 251 5.10 16.89 15.44
C TRP A 251 4.77 18.27 14.86
N THR A 252 3.89 19.01 15.53
CA THR A 252 3.52 20.38 15.14
C THR A 252 3.71 21.40 16.28
N PRO A 253 4.03 22.68 15.96
CA PRO A 253 4.02 23.75 16.95
C PRO A 253 2.59 24.08 17.41
N VAL A 254 2.47 24.88 18.46
CA VAL A 254 1.16 25.36 18.94
C VAL A 254 0.48 26.19 17.85
N GLY A 255 -0.83 25.99 17.65
CA GLY A 255 -1.62 26.71 16.66
C GLY A 255 -1.55 26.12 15.25
N THR A 256 -0.77 25.06 15.03
CA THR A 256 -0.70 24.34 13.74
C THR A 256 -1.52 23.06 13.77
N THR A 257 -2.33 22.86 12.74
CA THR A 257 -3.18 21.67 12.57
C THR A 257 -2.77 20.88 11.32
N ILE A 258 -2.69 19.57 11.43
CA ILE A 258 -2.47 18.69 10.27
C ILE A 258 -3.78 18.59 9.48
N ARG A 259 -3.75 18.96 8.20
CA ARG A 259 -4.90 18.85 7.29
C ARG A 259 -5.01 17.45 6.71
N PHE A 260 -3.88 16.90 6.25
CA PHE A 260 -3.79 15.51 5.82
C PHE A 260 -2.35 14.99 5.83
N VAL A 261 -2.22 13.66 5.90
CA VAL A 261 -1.00 12.90 5.63
C VAL A 261 -1.37 11.80 4.66
N LYS A 262 -0.80 11.83 3.45
CA LYS A 262 -1.08 10.85 2.40
C LYS A 262 0.22 10.23 1.91
N GLN A 263 0.28 8.92 1.78
CA GLN A 263 1.28 8.33 0.90
C GLN A 263 0.89 8.66 -0.55
N VAL A 264 1.86 9.09 -1.35
CA VAL A 264 1.66 9.48 -2.75
C VAL A 264 2.59 8.73 -3.70
N ALA A 265 3.52 7.92 -3.17
CA ALA A 265 4.25 6.91 -3.93
C ALA A 265 4.67 5.73 -3.04
N PRO A 266 4.68 4.48 -3.56
CA PRO A 266 4.40 4.08 -4.95
C PRO A 266 2.90 3.98 -5.30
N ALA A 267 2.02 4.13 -4.30
CA ALA A 267 0.58 4.23 -4.48
C ALA A 267 -0.01 5.28 -3.53
N VAL A 268 -1.11 5.89 -3.96
CA VAL A 268 -1.89 6.84 -3.16
C VAL A 268 -2.62 6.09 -2.05
N GLU A 269 -2.38 6.48 -0.80
CA GLU A 269 -3.07 5.97 0.38
C GLU A 269 -3.25 7.11 1.39
N ASP A 270 -4.47 7.30 1.91
CA ASP A 270 -4.76 8.35 2.89
C ASP A 270 -4.53 7.81 4.31
N LEU A 271 -3.50 8.35 4.97
CA LEU A 271 -3.13 7.96 6.33
C LEU A 271 -3.74 8.89 7.37
N THR A 272 -4.45 9.96 6.98
CA THR A 272 -4.88 11.03 7.88
C THR A 272 -5.70 10.52 9.07
N ALA A 273 -6.63 9.60 8.80
CA ALA A 273 -7.49 9.01 9.83
C ALA A 273 -6.80 7.91 10.66
N ARG A 274 -5.57 7.53 10.32
CA ARG A 274 -4.78 6.47 10.99
C ARG A 274 -3.84 7.02 12.06
N ARG A 275 -4.01 8.28 12.45
CA ARG A 275 -3.18 8.95 13.45
C ARG A 275 -3.37 8.30 14.83
N ALA A 276 -2.29 7.82 15.42
CA ALA A 276 -2.21 7.47 16.84
C ALA A 276 -1.54 8.62 17.63
N GLU A 277 -2.07 8.99 18.79
CA GLU A 277 -1.45 10.03 19.62
C GLU A 277 -0.09 9.55 20.18
N ALA A 278 0.94 10.38 20.02
CA ALA A 278 2.34 10.00 20.27
C ALA A 278 3.05 10.95 21.26
N GLY A 279 2.26 11.57 22.14
CA GLY A 279 2.71 12.59 23.08
C GLY A 279 2.27 14.01 22.67
N PRO A 280 2.72 15.04 23.40
CA PRO A 280 2.24 16.40 23.19
C PRO A 280 2.50 16.91 21.77
N ARG A 281 1.41 17.15 21.03
CA ARG A 281 1.42 17.67 19.64
C ARG A 281 2.17 16.76 18.65
N ALA A 282 2.25 15.47 18.95
CA ALA A 282 2.84 14.47 18.05
C ALA A 282 1.78 13.42 17.71
N GLY A 283 1.74 13.00 16.44
CA GLY A 283 0.95 11.85 16.01
C GLY A 283 1.77 10.90 15.15
N ASP A 284 1.55 9.61 15.35
CA ASP A 284 2.16 8.55 14.57
C ASP A 284 1.21 8.07 13.48
N TYR A 285 1.72 7.98 12.25
CA TYR A 285 1.01 7.47 11.10
C TYR A 285 1.66 6.15 10.67
N PRO A 286 0.94 5.01 10.71
CA PRO A 286 1.53 3.72 10.44
C PRO A 286 1.89 3.58 8.96
N THR A 287 3.11 3.12 8.70
CA THR A 287 3.62 2.87 7.34
C THR A 287 3.94 1.39 7.11
N GLY A 288 3.74 0.54 8.10
CA GLY A 288 3.97 -0.90 7.99
C GLY A 288 5.45 -1.27 7.91
N SER A 289 5.75 -2.37 7.21
CA SER A 289 7.11 -2.91 7.12
C SER A 289 7.90 -2.32 5.96
N TRP A 290 9.21 -2.18 6.14
CA TRP A 290 10.16 -1.60 5.19
C TRP A 290 11.31 -2.56 4.87
N GLY A 291 11.69 -2.62 3.59
CA GLY A 291 12.91 -3.23 3.09
C GLY A 291 13.75 -2.19 2.35
N ASP A 292 14.50 -2.60 1.31
CA ASP A 292 15.16 -1.68 0.38
C ASP A 292 14.13 -1.04 -0.55
N GLU A 293 13.64 0.14 -0.19
CA GLU A 293 12.56 0.82 -0.89
C GLU A 293 12.51 2.32 -0.59
N SER A 294 11.66 3.02 -1.33
CA SER A 294 11.39 4.43 -1.05
C SER A 294 9.93 4.77 -1.28
N ARG A 295 9.39 5.59 -0.38
CA ARG A 295 8.00 6.04 -0.41
C ARG A 295 7.95 7.55 -0.20
N ASP A 296 6.98 8.19 -0.82
CA ASP A 296 6.81 9.63 -0.76
C ASP A 296 5.48 9.95 -0.07
N TYR A 297 5.49 10.93 0.83
CA TYR A 297 4.34 11.32 1.64
C TYR A 297 4.02 12.80 1.43
N HIS A 298 2.78 13.13 1.11
CA HIS A 298 2.30 14.50 1.06
C HIS A 298 1.70 14.89 2.40
N LEU A 299 2.38 15.80 3.09
CA LEU A 299 1.95 16.43 4.33
C LEU A 299 1.40 17.82 4.02
N CYS A 300 0.18 18.08 4.46
CA CYS A 300 -0.42 19.41 4.44
C CYS A 300 -0.74 19.85 5.86
N VAL A 301 -0.23 21.02 6.25
CA VAL A 301 -0.48 21.62 7.56
C VAL A 301 -1.00 23.04 7.40
N GLU A 302 -1.89 23.42 8.32
CA GLU A 302 -2.38 24.79 8.44
C GLU A 302 -1.68 25.46 9.62
N VAL A 303 -0.94 26.53 9.35
CA VAL A 303 -0.17 27.32 10.32
C VAL A 303 -0.95 28.58 10.77
N PRO A 304 -0.65 29.14 11.95
CA PRO A 304 -1.16 30.45 12.33
C PRO A 304 -0.61 31.51 11.36
N ALA A 305 -1.37 32.58 11.14
CA ALA A 305 -0.87 33.72 10.38
C ALA A 305 0.30 34.38 11.14
N ALA A 306 1.32 34.81 10.41
CA ALA A 306 2.49 35.48 10.96
C ALA A 306 2.82 36.73 10.13
N GLY A 307 3.69 37.59 10.68
CA GLY A 307 4.13 38.80 9.99
C GLY A 307 5.12 38.52 8.86
N LEU A 308 5.22 39.44 7.90
CA LEU A 308 6.22 39.37 6.84
C LEU A 308 7.66 39.23 7.40
N GLY A 309 8.47 38.40 6.75
CA GLY A 309 9.83 38.07 7.16
C GLY A 309 9.94 37.10 8.34
N GLN A 310 8.83 36.70 8.97
CA GLN A 310 8.85 35.70 10.03
C GLN A 310 9.00 34.29 9.46
N GLU A 311 9.79 33.48 10.15
CA GLU A 311 9.99 32.06 9.86
C GLU A 311 9.46 31.22 11.01
N MET A 312 8.80 30.10 10.67
CA MET A 312 8.43 29.08 11.63
C MET A 312 8.68 27.67 11.11
N LEU A 313 8.89 26.75 12.06
CA LEU A 313 8.83 25.32 11.80
C LEU A 313 7.35 24.88 11.82
N ALA A 314 6.76 24.61 10.66
CA ALA A 314 5.38 24.17 10.51
C ALA A 314 5.18 22.71 10.98
N ALA A 315 6.14 21.83 10.71
CA ALA A 315 6.12 20.47 11.25
C ALA A 315 7.54 19.88 11.33
N ARG A 316 7.73 18.93 12.24
CA ARG A 316 8.88 18.03 12.25
C ARG A 316 8.40 16.61 12.00
N VAL A 317 8.97 15.98 10.99
CA VAL A 317 8.69 14.60 10.62
C VAL A 317 9.87 13.73 11.03
N SER A 318 9.60 12.55 11.61
CA SER A 318 10.62 11.61 12.04
C SER A 318 10.14 10.17 11.83
N LEU A 319 11.06 9.22 11.74
CA LEU A 319 10.71 7.80 11.68
C LEU A 319 10.92 7.13 13.03
N VAL A 320 9.91 6.39 13.47
CA VAL A 320 9.94 5.67 14.74
C VAL A 320 9.43 4.25 14.57
N VAL A 321 9.88 3.34 15.43
CA VAL A 321 9.35 1.98 15.58
C VAL A 321 8.82 1.85 17.00
N PRO A 322 7.51 1.60 17.20
CA PRO A 322 6.94 1.30 18.50
C PRO A 322 7.60 0.06 19.11
N GLN A 323 7.85 0.09 20.41
CA GLN A 323 8.36 -1.05 21.17
C GLN A 323 7.24 -1.58 22.09
N GLY A 324 7.31 -2.86 22.44
CA GLY A 324 6.27 -3.55 23.22
C GLY A 324 6.04 -2.98 24.65
N ASP A 325 6.94 -2.13 25.15
CA ASP A 325 6.90 -1.50 26.47
C ASP A 325 6.40 -0.03 26.44
N SER A 326 5.70 0.36 25.37
CA SER A 326 5.30 1.75 25.09
C SER A 326 6.47 2.72 24.82
N SER A 327 7.71 2.24 24.80
CA SER A 327 8.83 3.03 24.31
C SER A 327 8.82 3.07 22.77
N VAL A 328 9.61 3.98 22.20
CA VAL A 328 9.77 4.09 20.75
C VAL A 328 11.25 4.19 20.41
N GLN A 329 11.65 3.45 19.38
CA GLN A 329 12.98 3.58 18.80
C GLN A 329 12.92 4.61 17.67
N ASN A 330 13.73 5.67 17.74
CA ASN A 330 13.87 6.61 16.64
C ASN A 330 14.88 6.06 15.62
N LEU A 331 14.52 6.06 14.34
CA LEU A 331 15.38 5.58 13.25
C LEU A 331 16.34 6.66 12.72
N GLY A 332 16.40 7.82 13.38
CA GLY A 332 17.36 8.91 13.17
C GLY A 332 17.11 9.80 11.95
N ALA A 333 16.29 9.36 11.00
CA ALA A 333 15.87 10.18 9.87
C ALA A 333 14.81 11.22 10.32
N GLN A 334 15.06 12.49 9.99
CA GLN A 334 14.14 13.59 10.27
C GLN A 334 14.05 14.58 9.11
N GLY A 335 12.87 15.17 8.96
CA GLY A 335 12.57 16.20 7.96
C GLY A 335 11.90 17.39 8.63
N LEU A 336 12.31 18.60 8.25
CA LEU A 336 11.77 19.85 8.77
C LEU A 336 10.91 20.53 7.70
N VAL A 337 9.66 20.82 8.03
CA VAL A 337 8.73 21.54 7.17
C VAL A 337 8.66 22.98 7.66
N ARG A 338 9.13 23.92 6.83
CA ARG A 338 9.25 25.35 7.18
C ARG A 338 8.11 26.18 6.57
N ALA A 339 7.84 27.34 7.16
CA ALA A 339 6.99 28.37 6.59
C ALA A 339 7.63 29.75 6.83
N VAL A 340 7.73 30.54 5.76
CA VAL A 340 8.32 31.88 5.76
C VAL A 340 7.35 32.82 5.06
N TRP A 341 6.88 33.87 5.74
CA TRP A 341 5.98 34.84 5.13
C TRP A 341 6.77 35.90 4.36
N THR A 342 6.36 36.16 3.13
CA THR A 342 7.04 37.11 2.24
C THR A 342 6.04 37.92 1.41
N ASP A 343 6.44 39.12 1.04
CA ASP A 343 5.76 39.99 0.07
C ASP A 343 6.32 39.81 -1.35
N ASP A 344 7.39 39.01 -1.52
CA ASP A 344 7.89 38.60 -2.82
C ASP A 344 6.93 37.60 -3.48
N MET A 345 6.09 38.15 -4.35
CA MET A 345 5.11 37.39 -5.16
C MET A 345 5.77 36.27 -5.97
N THR A 346 7.03 36.44 -6.41
CA THR A 346 7.75 35.44 -7.19
C THR A 346 8.08 34.23 -6.33
N ALA A 347 8.56 34.47 -5.10
CA ALA A 347 8.87 33.42 -4.14
C ALA A 347 7.61 32.69 -3.67
N SER A 348 6.56 33.43 -3.32
CA SER A 348 5.31 32.87 -2.78
C SER A 348 4.46 32.14 -3.84
N THR A 349 4.60 32.46 -5.13
CA THR A 349 3.87 31.78 -6.22
C THR A 349 4.70 30.71 -6.94
N SER A 350 5.97 30.53 -6.55
CA SER A 350 6.82 29.47 -7.08
C SER A 350 6.23 28.10 -6.81
N ILE A 351 6.13 27.27 -7.86
CA ILE A 351 5.56 25.93 -7.78
C ILE A 351 6.69 24.94 -7.50
N ASN A 352 6.62 24.25 -6.37
CA ASN A 352 7.53 23.13 -6.12
C ASN A 352 7.18 21.95 -7.04
N PRO A 353 8.12 21.45 -7.88
CA PRO A 353 7.83 20.40 -8.87
C PRO A 353 7.29 19.10 -8.26
N GLN A 354 7.83 18.66 -7.11
CA GLN A 354 7.40 17.44 -6.44
C GLN A 354 5.98 17.58 -5.89
N VAL A 355 5.68 18.72 -5.24
CA VAL A 355 4.33 19.01 -4.71
C VAL A 355 3.31 19.05 -5.86
N ALA A 356 3.63 19.73 -6.96
CA ALA A 356 2.73 19.81 -8.12
C ALA A 356 2.50 18.45 -8.77
N HIS A 357 3.56 17.66 -8.94
CA HIS A 357 3.48 16.32 -9.52
C HIS A 357 2.56 15.42 -8.71
N TYR A 358 2.77 15.31 -7.40
CA TYR A 358 1.98 14.41 -6.56
C TYR A 358 0.55 14.90 -6.30
N THR A 359 0.33 16.23 -6.28
CA THR A 359 -1.03 16.79 -6.28
C THR A 359 -1.78 16.38 -7.56
N GLY A 360 -1.11 16.44 -8.72
CA GLY A 360 -1.68 15.98 -10.00
C GLY A 360 -1.94 14.48 -10.05
N GLN A 361 -1.07 13.63 -9.48
CA GLN A 361 -1.30 12.18 -9.40
C GLN A 361 -2.48 11.83 -8.47
N ALA A 362 -2.63 12.53 -7.34
CA ALA A 362 -3.78 12.34 -6.45
C ALA A 362 -5.09 12.77 -7.13
N GLU A 363 -5.07 13.88 -7.88
CA GLU A 363 -6.22 14.30 -8.70
C GLU A 363 -6.54 13.24 -9.76
N LEU A 364 -5.52 12.72 -10.46
CA LEU A 364 -5.66 11.70 -11.50
C LEU A 364 -6.39 10.46 -10.95
N ALA A 365 -5.94 9.91 -9.82
CA ALA A 365 -6.59 8.77 -9.18
C ALA A 365 -8.07 9.05 -8.89
N HIS A 366 -8.37 10.22 -8.32
CA HIS A 366 -9.74 10.61 -7.97
C HIS A 366 -10.65 10.75 -9.19
N VAL A 367 -10.18 11.40 -10.28
CA VAL A 367 -11.00 11.59 -11.47
C VAL A 367 -11.21 10.29 -12.26
N ILE A 368 -10.28 9.34 -12.22
CA ILE A 368 -10.47 8.00 -12.78
C ILE A 368 -11.60 7.28 -12.05
N GLN A 369 -11.51 7.17 -10.72
CA GLN A 369 -12.52 6.50 -9.90
C GLN A 369 -13.91 7.11 -10.12
N LYS A 370 -14.00 8.44 -10.05
CA LYS A 370 -15.26 9.15 -10.29
C LYS A 370 -15.78 8.94 -11.72
N GLY A 371 -14.91 8.92 -12.72
CA GLY A 371 -15.30 8.68 -14.11
C GLY A 371 -15.85 7.27 -14.34
N LEU A 372 -15.25 6.26 -13.71
CA LEU A 372 -15.73 4.88 -13.77
C LEU A 372 -17.06 4.70 -13.01
N ASP A 373 -17.19 5.30 -11.82
CA ASP A 373 -18.44 5.28 -11.06
C ASP A 373 -19.61 5.92 -11.85
N LEU A 374 -19.37 7.08 -12.49
CA LEU A 374 -20.37 7.74 -13.34
C LEU A 374 -20.75 6.88 -14.56
N ARG A 375 -19.76 6.21 -15.17
CA ARG A 375 -20.00 5.27 -16.28
C ARG A 375 -20.88 4.11 -15.83
N LYS A 376 -20.59 3.48 -14.68
CA LYS A 376 -21.38 2.40 -14.08
C LYS A 376 -22.81 2.87 -13.75
N ALA A 377 -22.97 4.12 -13.34
CA ALA A 377 -24.27 4.73 -13.07
C ALA A 377 -25.05 5.16 -14.33
N GLY A 378 -24.44 5.07 -15.52
CA GLY A 378 -25.06 5.48 -16.80
C GLY A 378 -24.97 6.99 -17.10
N ASP A 379 -24.25 7.77 -16.29
CA ASP A 379 -23.95 9.18 -16.58
C ASP A 379 -22.74 9.27 -17.51
N PHE A 380 -23.00 9.05 -18.80
CA PHE A 380 -21.96 9.04 -19.83
C PHE A 380 -21.32 10.41 -20.06
N ASP A 381 -22.06 11.51 -19.88
CA ASP A 381 -21.53 12.86 -20.05
C ASP A 381 -20.56 13.20 -18.92
N GLY A 382 -20.98 12.92 -17.68
CA GLY A 382 -20.13 13.07 -16.50
C GLY A 382 -18.89 12.17 -16.57
N ALA A 383 -19.05 10.91 -16.99
CA ALA A 383 -17.94 9.99 -17.19
C ALA A 383 -16.96 10.48 -18.26
N THR A 384 -17.45 10.99 -19.39
CA THR A 384 -16.61 11.57 -20.46
C THR A 384 -15.79 12.73 -19.94
N ALA A 385 -16.40 13.65 -19.19
CA ALA A 385 -15.69 14.80 -18.62
C ALA A 385 -14.59 14.38 -17.62
N LYS A 386 -14.88 13.41 -16.75
CA LYS A 386 -13.93 12.95 -15.73
C LYS A 386 -12.79 12.10 -16.31
N LEU A 387 -13.09 11.18 -17.21
CA LEU A 387 -12.06 10.38 -17.89
C LEU A 387 -11.24 11.21 -18.89
N GLY A 388 -11.83 12.25 -19.48
CA GLY A 388 -11.10 13.25 -20.27
C GLY A 388 -10.07 14.02 -19.45
N ARG A 389 -10.47 14.50 -18.26
CA ARG A 389 -9.53 15.10 -17.30
C ARG A 389 -8.45 14.12 -16.85
N ALA A 390 -8.79 12.84 -16.66
CA ALA A 390 -7.82 11.80 -16.33
C ALA A 390 -6.76 11.64 -17.44
N VAL A 391 -7.16 11.61 -18.71
CA VAL A 391 -6.22 11.53 -19.84
C VAL A 391 -5.29 12.75 -19.88
N GLN A 392 -5.83 13.94 -19.64
CA GLN A 392 -5.03 15.17 -19.57
C GLN A 392 -3.96 15.09 -18.46
N LEU A 393 -4.37 14.71 -17.24
CA LEU A 393 -3.46 14.59 -16.10
C LEU A 393 -2.41 13.48 -16.30
N ALA A 394 -2.79 12.33 -16.87
CA ALA A 394 -1.86 11.26 -17.19
C ALA A 394 -0.82 11.68 -18.23
N SER A 395 -1.22 12.50 -19.21
CA SER A 395 -0.32 13.05 -20.23
C SER A 395 0.67 14.06 -19.64
N VAL A 396 0.19 15.04 -18.86
CA VAL A 396 1.04 16.07 -18.24
C VAL A 396 2.03 15.47 -17.24
N SER A 397 1.60 14.48 -16.48
CA SER A 397 2.43 13.83 -15.45
C SER A 397 3.37 12.73 -15.98
N GLY A 398 3.31 12.41 -17.28
CA GLY A 398 4.12 11.36 -17.89
C GLY A 398 3.78 9.94 -17.42
N ASN A 399 2.58 9.71 -16.87
CA ASN A 399 2.14 8.39 -16.40
C ASN A 399 1.68 7.52 -17.58
N ALA A 400 2.66 7.03 -18.35
CA ALA A 400 2.45 6.28 -19.59
C ALA A 400 1.64 4.98 -19.38
N ASP A 401 1.79 4.33 -18.23
CA ASP A 401 1.06 3.08 -17.95
C ASP A 401 -0.42 3.37 -17.68
N THR A 402 -0.74 4.41 -16.90
CA THR A 402 -2.13 4.84 -16.71
C THR A 402 -2.75 5.34 -18.02
N ALA A 403 -1.99 6.06 -18.83
CA ALA A 403 -2.45 6.50 -20.16
C ALA A 403 -2.81 5.31 -21.08
N LYS A 404 -2.00 4.23 -21.06
CA LYS A 404 -2.33 2.99 -21.80
C LYS A 404 -3.61 2.34 -21.28
N LEU A 405 -3.83 2.31 -19.96
CA LEU A 405 -5.06 1.76 -19.36
C LEU A 405 -6.29 2.61 -19.72
N LEU A 406 -6.18 3.94 -19.63
CA LEU A 406 -7.23 4.87 -20.05
C LEU A 406 -7.60 4.67 -21.51
N ALA A 407 -6.61 4.51 -22.41
CA ALA A 407 -6.83 4.25 -23.83
C ALA A 407 -7.57 2.93 -24.12
N LYS A 408 -7.69 2.02 -23.15
CA LYS A 408 -8.55 0.84 -23.28
C LYS A 408 -10.03 1.14 -23.03
N VAL A 409 -10.34 2.16 -22.23
CA VAL A 409 -11.70 2.54 -21.82
C VAL A 409 -12.25 3.72 -22.65
N VAL A 410 -11.38 4.61 -23.11
CA VAL A 410 -11.75 5.77 -23.93
C VAL A 410 -10.95 5.85 -25.23
N ASP A 411 -11.56 6.40 -26.27
CA ASP A 411 -10.89 6.83 -27.49
C ASP A 411 -10.40 8.28 -27.31
N VAL A 412 -9.07 8.44 -27.25
CA VAL A 412 -8.44 9.76 -27.07
C VAL A 412 -8.44 10.51 -28.40
N VAL A 413 -9.13 11.66 -28.44
CA VAL A 413 -9.13 12.56 -29.60
C VAL A 413 -8.02 13.60 -29.46
N ASP A 414 -7.90 14.20 -28.28
CA ASP A 414 -6.84 15.13 -27.93
C ASP A 414 -6.52 15.05 -26.43
N ALA A 415 -5.32 14.57 -26.10
CA ALA A 415 -4.88 14.43 -24.72
C ALA A 415 -4.62 15.77 -24.03
N ALA A 416 -4.20 16.82 -24.76
CA ALA A 416 -3.85 18.11 -24.18
C ALA A 416 -5.09 18.85 -23.65
N THR A 417 -6.20 18.75 -24.38
CA THR A 417 -7.50 19.32 -23.97
C THR A 417 -8.35 18.35 -23.15
N GLY A 418 -7.96 17.08 -23.05
CA GLY A 418 -8.76 16.04 -22.39
C GLY A 418 -9.99 15.63 -23.21
N THR A 419 -9.98 15.86 -24.53
CA THR A 419 -11.09 15.51 -25.40
C THR A 419 -11.06 14.00 -25.70
N VAL A 420 -12.08 13.29 -25.22
CA VAL A 420 -12.19 11.84 -25.35
C VAL A 420 -13.61 11.43 -25.76
N ARG A 421 -13.74 10.22 -26.33
CA ARG A 421 -15.02 9.55 -26.53
C ARG A 421 -15.02 8.25 -25.73
N LEU A 422 -16.09 7.98 -24.98
CA LEU A 422 -16.21 6.69 -24.29
C LEU A 422 -16.33 5.57 -25.31
N LYS A 423 -15.61 4.47 -25.08
CA LYS A 423 -15.83 3.27 -25.89
C LYS A 423 -17.17 2.65 -25.55
N THR A 424 -17.88 2.23 -26.60
CA THR A 424 -19.19 1.58 -26.50
C THR A 424 -19.09 0.17 -25.91
N ARG A 425 -17.97 -0.52 -26.16
CA ARG A 425 -17.65 -1.83 -25.56
C ARG A 425 -16.26 -1.77 -24.95
N VAL A 426 -16.16 -2.05 -23.66
CA VAL A 426 -14.92 -2.15 -22.89
C VAL A 426 -14.92 -3.53 -22.26
N ALA A 427 -13.80 -4.24 -22.33
CA ALA A 427 -13.66 -5.50 -21.62
C ALA A 427 -13.70 -5.22 -20.10
N GLU A 428 -14.48 -5.98 -19.35
CA GLU A 428 -14.64 -5.80 -17.91
C GLU A 428 -13.28 -5.82 -17.19
N ALA A 429 -12.39 -6.74 -17.58
CA ALA A 429 -11.03 -6.81 -17.06
C ALA A 429 -10.23 -5.52 -17.28
N ASP A 430 -10.42 -4.79 -18.39
CA ASP A 430 -9.72 -3.53 -18.65
C ASP A 430 -10.25 -2.40 -17.76
N GLU A 431 -11.56 -2.35 -17.52
CA GLU A 431 -12.18 -1.39 -16.62
C GLU A 431 -11.72 -1.64 -15.16
N MET A 432 -11.78 -2.89 -14.71
CA MET A 432 -11.31 -3.30 -13.38
C MET A 432 -9.80 -3.08 -13.21
N THR A 433 -9.00 -3.29 -14.26
CA THR A 433 -7.56 -3.00 -14.22
C THR A 433 -7.32 -1.51 -14.03
N LEU A 434 -8.02 -0.65 -14.77
CA LEU A 434 -7.91 0.80 -14.63
C LEU A 434 -8.36 1.26 -13.23
N GLU A 435 -9.46 0.72 -12.72
CA GLU A 435 -9.97 1.05 -11.39
C GLU A 435 -8.97 0.64 -10.29
N THR A 436 -8.51 -0.61 -10.33
CA THR A 436 -7.58 -1.17 -9.33
C THR A 436 -6.24 -0.45 -9.33
N ARG A 437 -5.72 -0.10 -10.52
CA ARG A 437 -4.42 0.58 -10.67
C ARG A 437 -4.50 2.09 -10.67
N SER A 438 -5.69 2.68 -10.51
CA SER A 438 -5.89 4.15 -10.48
C SER A 438 -5.07 4.85 -9.39
N THR A 439 -4.76 4.16 -8.29
CA THR A 439 -3.96 4.67 -7.18
C THR A 439 -2.46 4.50 -7.38
N LYS A 440 -2.01 3.78 -8.41
CA LYS A 440 -0.57 3.60 -8.71
C LYS A 440 0.01 4.89 -9.29
N THR A 441 1.10 5.34 -8.72
CA THR A 441 1.73 6.62 -9.08
C THR A 441 3.10 6.41 -9.70
N VAL A 442 3.50 7.31 -10.59
CA VAL A 442 4.88 7.36 -11.09
C VAL A 442 5.69 8.32 -10.22
N ARG A 443 6.87 7.92 -9.77
CA ARG A 443 7.76 8.79 -8.99
C ARG A 443 8.41 9.85 -9.88
N VAL A 444 8.67 11.02 -9.29
CA VAL A 444 9.54 12.04 -9.91
C VAL A 444 10.95 11.46 -10.03
N LYS A 445 11.52 11.44 -11.23
CA LYS A 445 12.94 11.06 -11.40
C LYS A 445 13.79 12.16 -10.76
N LYS A 446 14.66 11.77 -9.83
CA LYS A 446 15.66 12.67 -9.23
C LYS A 446 16.64 13.17 -10.29
#